data_AF-A0AAU1LM59-F1
#
_entry.id   AF-A0AAU1LM59-F1
#
_cell.length_a   1.000
_cell.length_b   1.000
_cell.length_c   1.000
_cell.angle_alpha   90.00
_cell.angle_beta   90.00
_cell.angle_gamma   90.00
#
_symmetry.space_group_name_H-M   'P 1'
#
loop_
_entity.id
_entity.type
_entity.pdbx_description
1 polymer ?
#
loop_
_entity_poly.entity_id
_entity_poly.type
_entity_poly.pdbx_seq_one_letter_code
_entity_poly.pdbx_strand_id
1 'polypeptide(L)'
;MKNRTITAALACAAVVSLVSCDPAATDPKPAAPAASGPSAAMPTATPYEETEPAETKAVLNFVGMGLQSAQDRAQAEGFYLLKSHDSAGRDRLQALDRNWKVCSQSVEAGRTVPTDTELDFGAVKLEETCPAADAKAPAPAAGKMPDLVGKSVKAARGALDSGTSVTTTDAAEDRMVLLESNWQVCTQSPAPGAELTGQPVEFTAVKFEESCP
;
A
#
# COMPACT_ATOMS: atom_id res chain seq x y z
N MET A 1 19.27 32.70 63.11
CA MET A 1 19.54 31.42 63.82
C MET A 1 19.80 30.33 62.79
N LYS A 2 21.01 29.75 62.84
CA LYS A 2 21.43 28.39 62.43
C LYS A 2 20.73 27.75 61.20
N ASN A 3 21.48 27.57 60.11
CA ASN A 3 22.08 26.28 59.69
C ASN A 3 21.17 25.54 58.68
N ARG A 4 21.59 24.80 57.66
CA ARG A 4 22.89 24.41 57.09
C ARG A 4 22.60 23.90 55.67
N THR A 5 23.55 24.14 54.78
CA THR A 5 23.73 23.52 53.46
C THR A 5 23.60 21.98 53.49
N ILE A 6 22.95 21.41 52.48
CA ILE A 6 23.18 20.01 52.06
C ILE A 6 23.49 20.01 50.56
N THR A 7 24.75 19.66 50.32
CA THR A 7 25.45 19.37 49.08
C THR A 7 24.81 18.19 48.34
N ALA A 8 24.66 18.29 47.02
CA ALA A 8 24.46 17.13 46.15
C ALA A 8 25.40 17.26 44.94
N ALA A 9 26.57 16.63 45.05
CA ALA A 9 27.50 16.45 43.95
C ALA A 9 28.18 15.09 44.11
N LEU A 10 27.78 14.11 43.30
CA LEU A 10 28.43 12.82 43.01
C LEU A 10 27.58 12.13 41.94
N ALA A 11 28.05 11.50 40.88
CA ALA A 11 29.30 11.49 40.12
C ALA A 11 28.95 10.62 38.89
N CYS A 12 28.93 11.17 37.68
CA CYS A 12 28.79 10.37 36.46
C CYS A 12 30.15 10.30 35.78
N ALA A 13 30.91 9.24 36.11
CA ALA A 13 32.08 8.85 35.36
C ALA A 13 31.68 7.75 34.36
N ALA A 14 31.62 8.10 33.08
CA ALA A 14 31.65 7.14 31.99
C ALA A 14 32.64 7.67 30.96
N VAL A 15 33.87 7.18 31.04
CA VAL A 15 34.95 7.44 30.09
C VAL A 15 34.77 6.43 28.95
N VAL A 16 34.34 6.90 27.79
CA VAL A 16 34.35 6.13 26.54
C VAL A 16 35.58 6.56 25.75
N SER A 17 36.64 5.75 25.84
CA SER A 17 37.85 5.89 25.04
C SER A 17 37.68 5.10 23.73
N LEU A 18 37.25 5.79 22.67
CA LEU A 18 37.39 5.29 21.30
C LEU A 18 38.75 5.74 20.76
N VAL A 19 39.67 4.78 20.67
CA VAL A 19 40.91 4.88 19.90
C VAL A 19 40.53 4.79 18.42
N SER A 20 40.65 5.90 17.70
CA SER A 20 40.71 5.92 16.23
C SER A 20 42.07 6.45 15.83
N CYS A 21 42.85 5.61 15.16
CA CYS A 21 44.17 5.93 14.64
C CYS A 21 44.17 7.10 13.66
N ASP A 22 45.30 7.80 13.69
CA ASP A 22 45.77 8.91 12.87
C ASP A 22 45.47 8.84 11.35
N PRO A 23 45.33 10.00 10.69
CA PRO A 23 45.18 10.12 9.25
C PRO A 23 46.55 9.97 8.58
N ALA A 24 46.77 8.89 7.84
CA ALA A 24 47.89 8.81 6.92
C ALA A 24 47.62 9.71 5.70
N ALA A 25 48.29 10.85 5.68
CA ALA A 25 48.47 11.70 4.51
C ALA A 25 49.07 10.88 3.36
N THR A 26 48.44 10.95 2.18
CA THR A 26 49.06 10.56 0.91
C THR A 26 48.80 11.65 -0.11
N ASP A 27 49.88 12.23 -0.61
CA ASP A 27 49.92 13.24 -1.67
C ASP A 27 49.23 12.77 -2.96
N PRO A 28 48.60 13.69 -3.74
CA PRO A 28 47.99 13.37 -5.01
C PRO A 28 49.03 13.19 -6.12
N LYS A 29 49.07 11.99 -6.71
CA LYS A 29 49.84 11.69 -7.91
C LYS A 29 49.17 12.28 -9.17
N PRO A 30 49.89 12.99 -10.07
CA PRO A 30 49.31 13.55 -11.28
C PRO A 30 48.84 12.48 -12.28
N ALA A 31 47.68 12.71 -12.90
CA ALA A 31 47.10 11.87 -13.96
C ALA A 31 47.80 12.09 -15.32
N ALA A 32 48.04 10.99 -16.04
CA ALA A 32 48.50 10.95 -17.43
C ALA A 32 47.65 9.91 -18.21
N PRO A 33 47.53 10.02 -19.55
CA PRO A 33 46.29 9.75 -20.29
C PRO A 33 45.94 8.27 -20.51
N ALA A 34 44.64 8.02 -20.71
CA ALA A 34 44.06 6.72 -21.02
C ALA A 34 44.55 6.16 -22.37
N ALA A 35 45.04 4.92 -22.34
CA ALA A 35 45.25 4.08 -23.51
C ALA A 35 43.98 3.23 -23.77
N SER A 36 43.53 3.21 -25.02
CA SER A 36 42.39 2.42 -25.49
C SER A 36 42.67 0.92 -25.36
N GLY A 37 41.93 0.22 -24.51
CA GLY A 37 41.96 -1.23 -24.37
C GLY A 37 41.03 -1.94 -25.37
N PRO A 38 41.23 -3.26 -25.64
CA PRO A 38 40.51 -4.01 -26.65
C PRO A 38 39.05 -4.31 -26.27
N SER A 39 38.20 -4.35 -27.28
CA SER A 39 36.77 -4.72 -27.24
C SER A 39 36.51 -6.01 -26.46
N ALA A 40 35.74 -5.91 -25.38
CA ALA A 40 35.16 -7.06 -24.69
C ALA A 40 34.18 -7.79 -25.62
N ALA A 41 34.35 -9.10 -25.74
CA ALA A 41 33.38 -9.98 -26.39
C ALA A 41 32.05 -9.95 -25.61
N MET A 42 30.94 -9.91 -26.34
CA MET A 42 29.60 -9.96 -25.76
C MET A 42 29.41 -11.27 -24.97
N PRO A 43 28.76 -11.24 -23.80
CA PRO A 43 28.39 -12.46 -23.11
C PRO A 43 27.40 -13.24 -23.98
N THR A 44 27.71 -14.51 -24.20
CA THR A 44 26.81 -15.51 -24.76
C THR A 44 25.48 -15.47 -24.00
N ALA A 45 24.37 -15.27 -24.72
CA ALA A 45 23.04 -15.34 -24.15
C ALA A 45 22.84 -16.71 -23.49
N THR A 46 22.58 -16.71 -22.18
CA THR A 46 22.06 -17.85 -21.46
C THR A 46 20.77 -18.31 -22.15
N PRO A 47 20.59 -19.62 -22.42
CA PRO A 47 19.31 -20.13 -22.90
C PRO A 47 18.19 -19.67 -21.96
N TYR A 48 17.16 -19.08 -22.53
CA TYR A 48 15.90 -18.78 -21.85
C TYR A 48 15.35 -20.11 -21.35
N GLU A 49 15.18 -20.26 -20.04
CA GLU A 49 14.47 -21.39 -19.46
C GLU A 49 13.05 -21.39 -20.04
N GLU A 50 12.77 -22.39 -20.88
CA GLU A 50 11.44 -22.68 -21.36
C GLU A 50 10.59 -23.06 -20.14
N THR A 51 9.68 -22.17 -19.75
CA THR A 51 8.82 -22.38 -18.59
C THR A 51 7.95 -23.60 -18.86
N GLU A 52 8.09 -24.65 -18.06
CA GLU A 52 7.19 -25.80 -18.15
C GLU A 52 5.74 -25.33 -17.99
N PRO A 53 4.79 -25.88 -18.77
CA PRO A 53 3.40 -25.49 -18.69
C PRO A 53 2.87 -25.80 -17.29
N ALA A 54 2.30 -24.78 -16.64
CA ALA A 54 1.72 -24.93 -15.30
C ALA A 54 0.58 -25.96 -15.31
N GLU A 55 0.50 -26.74 -14.23
CA GLU A 55 -0.59 -27.69 -14.02
C GLU A 55 -1.94 -26.96 -14.08
N THR A 56 -2.96 -27.57 -14.67
CA THR A 56 -4.31 -26.98 -14.69
C THR A 56 -5.20 -27.61 -13.63
N LYS A 57 -5.95 -26.78 -12.90
CA LYS A 57 -6.88 -27.22 -11.85
C LYS A 57 -8.23 -26.51 -11.99
N ALA A 58 -9.28 -27.16 -11.52
CA ALA A 58 -10.61 -26.55 -11.44
C ALA A 58 -10.66 -25.60 -10.22
N VAL A 59 -11.07 -24.37 -10.45
CA VAL A 59 -11.24 -23.38 -9.37
C VAL A 59 -12.44 -23.76 -8.51
N LEU A 60 -12.28 -23.74 -7.18
CA LEU A 60 -13.37 -24.01 -6.25
C LEU A 60 -14.29 -22.78 -6.06
N ASN A 61 -15.43 -22.99 -5.41
CA ASN A 61 -16.24 -21.87 -4.93
C ASN A 61 -15.72 -21.41 -3.56
N PHE A 62 -15.19 -20.18 -3.51
CA PHE A 62 -14.65 -19.56 -2.30
C PHE A 62 -15.60 -18.53 -1.68
N VAL A 63 -16.65 -18.13 -2.39
CA VAL A 63 -17.61 -17.13 -1.92
C VAL A 63 -18.30 -17.63 -0.64
N GLY A 64 -18.32 -16.76 0.39
CA GLY A 64 -18.86 -17.06 1.72
C GLY A 64 -17.85 -17.64 2.71
N MET A 65 -16.65 -18.02 2.26
CA MET A 65 -15.57 -18.47 3.15
C MET A 65 -14.91 -17.28 3.88
N GLY A 66 -14.26 -17.56 5.01
CA GLY A 66 -13.27 -16.62 5.57
C GLY A 66 -12.06 -16.49 4.64
N LEU A 67 -11.48 -15.29 4.53
CA LEU A 67 -10.43 -14.99 3.53
C LEU A 67 -9.19 -15.89 3.70
N GLN A 68 -8.70 -16.07 4.92
CA GLN A 68 -7.58 -17.00 5.19
C GLN A 68 -7.92 -18.42 4.72
N SER A 69 -9.10 -18.92 5.07
CA SER A 69 -9.52 -20.28 4.68
C SER A 69 -9.67 -20.43 3.17
N ALA A 70 -10.12 -19.39 2.47
CA ALA A 70 -10.20 -19.39 1.02
C ALA A 70 -8.80 -19.49 0.38
N GLN A 71 -7.86 -18.67 0.86
CA GLN A 71 -6.47 -18.69 0.38
C GLN A 71 -5.78 -20.03 0.66
N ASP A 72 -5.88 -20.54 1.89
CA ASP A 72 -5.32 -21.85 2.26
C ASP A 72 -5.88 -22.97 1.39
N ARG A 73 -7.19 -22.90 1.09
CA ARG A 73 -7.86 -23.89 0.25
C ARG A 73 -7.44 -23.78 -1.22
N ALA A 74 -7.28 -22.57 -1.75
CA ALA A 74 -6.76 -22.35 -3.10
C ALA A 74 -5.32 -22.86 -3.24
N GLN A 75 -4.46 -22.59 -2.25
CA GLN A 75 -3.09 -23.09 -2.20
C GLN A 75 -3.02 -24.62 -2.10
N ALA A 76 -3.92 -25.24 -1.33
CA ALA A 76 -4.01 -26.70 -1.26
C ALA A 76 -4.37 -27.36 -2.60
N GLU A 77 -5.03 -26.63 -3.50
CA GLU A 77 -5.30 -27.08 -4.88
C GLU A 77 -4.17 -26.73 -5.84
N GLY A 78 -3.12 -26.03 -5.39
CA GLY A 78 -1.93 -25.69 -6.16
C GLY A 78 -1.88 -24.26 -6.68
N PHE A 79 -2.92 -23.45 -6.49
CA PHE A 79 -2.91 -22.02 -6.88
C PHE A 79 -2.04 -21.22 -5.93
N TYR A 80 -1.06 -20.49 -6.47
CA TYR A 80 -0.09 -19.76 -5.65
C TYR A 80 -0.06 -18.24 -5.89
N LEU A 81 -0.61 -17.76 -7.01
CA LEU A 81 -0.81 -16.33 -7.24
C LEU A 81 -2.17 -15.90 -6.67
N LEU A 82 -2.17 -15.51 -5.40
CA LEU A 82 -3.37 -15.07 -4.71
C LEU A 82 -3.34 -13.57 -4.43
N LYS A 83 -4.43 -12.89 -4.73
CA LYS A 83 -4.70 -11.51 -4.33
C LYS A 83 -6.01 -11.42 -3.58
N SER A 84 -6.16 -10.32 -2.86
CA SER A 84 -7.43 -9.95 -2.27
C SER A 84 -7.54 -8.44 -2.15
N HIS A 85 -8.78 -7.96 -2.15
CA HIS A 85 -9.08 -6.53 -2.04
C HIS A 85 -10.36 -6.30 -1.24
N ASP A 86 -10.54 -5.07 -0.76
CA ASP A 86 -11.73 -4.65 -0.03
C ASP A 86 -12.90 -4.43 -1.00
N SER A 87 -13.85 -5.38 -1.05
CA SER A 87 -15.05 -5.29 -1.89
C SER A 87 -15.94 -4.10 -1.55
N ALA A 88 -15.83 -3.52 -0.35
CA ALA A 88 -16.55 -2.30 0.00
C ALA A 88 -15.96 -1.05 -0.67
N GLY A 89 -14.81 -1.17 -1.34
CA GLY A 89 -14.16 -0.07 -2.07
C GLY A 89 -13.55 1.00 -1.17
N ARG A 90 -13.32 0.68 0.11
CA ARG A 90 -12.75 1.62 1.09
C ARG A 90 -11.23 1.55 1.18
N ASP A 91 -10.62 0.69 0.36
CA ASP A 91 -9.18 0.44 0.27
C ASP A 91 -8.57 0.03 1.62
N ARG A 92 -9.34 -0.67 2.46
CA ARG A 92 -8.87 -1.11 3.78
C ARG A 92 -7.82 -2.21 3.64
N LEU A 93 -6.76 -2.09 4.42
CA LEU A 93 -5.74 -3.15 4.50
C LEU A 93 -6.29 -4.40 5.18
N GLN A 94 -6.14 -5.52 4.49
CA GLN A 94 -6.49 -6.85 5.00
C GLN A 94 -5.36 -7.42 5.86
N ALA A 95 -4.89 -6.66 6.85
CA ALA A 95 -3.75 -7.06 7.69
C ALA A 95 -4.00 -8.35 8.51
N LEU A 96 -5.26 -8.80 8.59
CA LEU A 96 -5.66 -9.96 9.35
C LEU A 96 -6.82 -10.66 8.66
N ASP A 97 -6.51 -11.56 7.73
CA ASP A 97 -7.46 -12.21 6.82
C ASP A 97 -8.59 -12.96 7.52
N ARG A 98 -8.35 -13.49 8.72
CA ARG A 98 -9.40 -14.11 9.54
C ARG A 98 -10.54 -13.15 9.95
N ASN A 99 -10.34 -11.84 9.85
CA ASN A 99 -11.37 -10.82 10.10
C ASN A 99 -12.12 -10.41 8.82
N TRP A 100 -11.99 -11.20 7.75
CA TRP A 100 -12.58 -10.94 6.44
C TRP A 100 -13.28 -12.17 5.90
N LYS A 101 -14.32 -11.94 5.08
CA LYS A 101 -15.03 -12.99 4.34
C LYS A 101 -15.09 -12.64 2.86
N VAL A 102 -14.97 -13.66 2.03
CA VAL A 102 -14.98 -13.56 0.57
C VAL A 102 -16.41 -13.33 0.09
N CYS A 103 -16.59 -12.29 -0.71
CA CYS A 103 -17.84 -11.92 -1.37
C CYS A 103 -17.84 -12.23 -2.86
N SER A 104 -16.65 -12.28 -3.47
CA SER A 104 -16.48 -12.54 -4.90
C SER A 104 -15.13 -13.19 -5.19
N GLN A 105 -15.01 -13.75 -6.38
CA GLN A 105 -13.76 -14.31 -6.90
C GLN A 105 -13.61 -13.95 -8.37
N SER A 106 -12.38 -13.66 -8.82
CA SER A 106 -12.10 -13.25 -10.20
C SER A 106 -12.35 -14.35 -11.24
N VAL A 107 -12.11 -15.60 -10.86
CA VAL A 107 -12.33 -16.78 -11.72
C VAL A 107 -13.52 -17.56 -11.20
N GLU A 108 -14.50 -17.82 -12.06
CA GLU A 108 -15.70 -18.57 -11.71
C GLU A 108 -15.39 -20.00 -11.23
N ALA A 109 -16.15 -20.46 -10.24
CA ALA A 109 -16.05 -21.83 -9.74
C ALA A 109 -16.32 -22.86 -10.86
N GLY A 110 -15.57 -23.95 -10.86
CA GLY A 110 -15.62 -25.01 -11.86
C GLY A 110 -14.79 -24.71 -13.12
N ARG A 111 -14.28 -23.49 -13.30
CA ARG A 111 -13.40 -23.18 -14.43
C ARG A 111 -12.04 -23.84 -14.22
N THR A 112 -11.61 -24.63 -15.20
CA THR A 112 -10.24 -25.16 -15.24
C THR A 112 -9.28 -24.12 -15.80
N VAL A 113 -8.28 -23.74 -15.02
CA VAL A 113 -7.23 -22.78 -15.39
C VAL A 113 -5.86 -23.26 -14.90
N PRO A 114 -4.75 -22.79 -15.50
CA PRO A 114 -3.40 -23.02 -14.99
C PRO A 114 -3.23 -22.55 -13.53
N THR A 115 -2.45 -23.26 -12.72
CA THR A 115 -2.23 -22.93 -11.29
C THR A 115 -1.43 -21.65 -11.07
N ASP A 116 -0.77 -21.15 -12.10
CA ASP A 116 -0.14 -19.84 -12.18
C ASP A 116 -1.12 -18.72 -12.57
N THR A 117 -2.42 -19.03 -12.70
CA THR A 117 -3.47 -18.01 -12.85
C THR A 117 -3.66 -17.25 -11.54
N GLU A 118 -3.66 -15.92 -11.60
CA GLU A 118 -3.98 -15.08 -10.44
C GLU A 118 -5.46 -15.22 -10.04
N LEU A 119 -5.69 -15.65 -8.80
CA LEU A 119 -7.01 -15.63 -8.17
C LEU A 119 -7.10 -14.43 -7.25
N ASP A 120 -8.05 -13.53 -7.52
CA ASP A 120 -8.32 -12.35 -6.70
C ASP A 120 -9.65 -12.51 -5.97
N PHE A 121 -9.62 -12.29 -4.66
CA PHE A 121 -10.77 -12.41 -3.77
C PHE A 121 -11.22 -11.03 -3.29
N GLY A 122 -12.42 -10.62 -3.70
CA GLY A 122 -13.09 -9.49 -3.10
C GLY A 122 -13.64 -9.89 -1.73
N ALA A 123 -13.27 -9.16 -0.68
CA ALA A 123 -13.67 -9.48 0.68
C ALA A 123 -14.14 -8.25 1.46
N VAL A 124 -15.02 -8.48 2.45
CA VAL A 124 -15.50 -7.48 3.42
C VAL A 124 -15.22 -7.94 4.85
N LYS A 125 -15.36 -7.05 5.84
CA LYS A 125 -15.28 -7.45 7.25
C LYS A 125 -16.39 -8.43 7.61
N LEU A 126 -16.15 -9.27 8.61
CA LEU A 126 -17.08 -10.34 8.99
C LEU A 126 -18.50 -9.83 9.26
N GLU A 127 -18.61 -8.67 9.90
CA GLU A 127 -19.87 -8.04 10.30
C GLU A 127 -20.57 -7.29 9.15
N GLU A 128 -19.89 -7.10 8.01
CA GLU A 128 -20.45 -6.37 6.87
C GLU A 128 -21.26 -7.27 5.95
N THR A 129 -22.21 -6.69 5.22
CA THR A 129 -22.92 -7.42 4.18
C THR A 129 -22.11 -7.37 2.88
N CYS A 130 -22.00 -8.50 2.18
CA CYS A 130 -21.39 -8.51 0.87
C CYS A 130 -22.16 -7.59 -0.08
N PRO A 131 -21.49 -6.67 -0.79
CA PRO A 131 -22.16 -5.80 -1.73
C PRO A 131 -22.72 -6.62 -2.90
N ALA A 132 -23.77 -6.11 -3.55
CA ALA A 132 -24.36 -6.79 -4.71
C ALA A 132 -23.39 -6.91 -5.90
N ALA A 133 -22.41 -6.00 -5.96
CA ALA A 133 -21.30 -6.04 -6.89
C ALA A 133 -20.06 -5.47 -6.19
N ASP A 134 -18.88 -5.96 -6.56
CA ASP A 134 -17.63 -5.42 -6.03
C ASP A 134 -17.48 -3.94 -6.37
N ALA A 135 -17.14 -3.15 -5.36
CA ALA A 135 -16.87 -1.75 -5.55
C ALA A 135 -15.58 -1.59 -6.36
N LYS A 136 -15.69 -0.93 -7.51
CA LYS A 136 -14.52 -0.59 -8.31
C LYS A 136 -13.71 0.51 -7.62
N ALA A 137 -12.40 0.33 -7.61
CA ALA A 137 -11.46 1.38 -7.28
C ALA A 137 -11.74 2.63 -8.15
N PRO A 138 -11.58 3.84 -7.61
CA PRO A 138 -11.72 5.05 -8.41
C PRO A 138 -10.69 5.06 -9.55
N ALA A 139 -11.06 5.68 -10.68
CA ALA A 139 -10.14 5.82 -11.79
C ALA A 139 -8.94 6.72 -11.40
N PRO A 140 -7.71 6.37 -11.79
CA PRO A 140 -6.56 7.24 -11.58
C PRO A 140 -6.75 8.62 -12.22
N ALA A 141 -6.26 9.65 -11.55
CA ALA A 141 -6.27 11.02 -12.00
C ALA A 141 -5.28 11.20 -13.16
N ALA A 142 -5.75 10.98 -14.39
CA ALA A 142 -4.95 11.15 -15.61
C ALA A 142 -4.81 12.65 -15.98
N GLY A 143 -4.25 13.47 -15.08
CA GLY A 143 -4.15 14.92 -15.22
C GLY A 143 -5.47 15.70 -15.04
N LYS A 144 -6.57 15.00 -14.75
CA LYS A 144 -7.87 15.58 -14.42
C LYS A 144 -8.39 15.02 -13.11
N MET A 145 -9.09 15.87 -12.36
CA MET A 145 -9.66 15.53 -11.08
C MET A 145 -10.78 14.49 -11.25
N PRO A 146 -10.67 13.28 -10.67
CA PRO A 146 -11.74 12.29 -10.71
C PRO A 146 -12.94 12.74 -9.86
N ASP A 147 -14.10 12.12 -10.08
CA ASP A 147 -15.22 12.23 -9.14
C ASP A 147 -15.01 11.25 -7.98
N LEU A 148 -14.69 11.80 -6.82
CA LEU A 148 -14.29 11.08 -5.60
C LEU A 148 -15.32 11.24 -4.47
N VAL A 149 -16.41 11.97 -4.70
CA VAL A 149 -17.51 12.08 -3.73
C VAL A 149 -18.10 10.69 -3.47
N GLY A 150 -18.30 10.37 -2.20
CA GLY A 150 -18.80 9.07 -1.76
C GLY A 150 -17.75 7.95 -1.69
N LYS A 151 -16.51 8.20 -2.12
CA LYS A 151 -15.39 7.26 -1.92
C LYS A 151 -14.81 7.41 -0.53
N SER A 152 -14.10 6.38 -0.06
CA SER A 152 -13.31 6.56 1.16
C SER A 152 -12.18 7.57 0.90
N VAL A 153 -11.76 8.31 1.94
CA VAL A 153 -10.63 9.25 1.81
C VAL A 153 -9.37 8.52 1.35
N LYS A 154 -9.16 7.27 1.80
CA LYS A 154 -8.00 6.46 1.40
C LYS A 154 -8.04 6.11 -0.09
N ALA A 155 -9.19 5.65 -0.57
CA ALA A 155 -9.38 5.33 -1.99
C ALA A 155 -9.28 6.59 -2.87
N ALA A 156 -9.81 7.72 -2.39
CA ALA A 156 -9.70 9.01 -3.05
C ALA A 156 -8.24 9.46 -3.19
N ARG A 157 -7.45 9.34 -2.12
CA ARG A 157 -6.01 9.63 -2.15
C ARG A 157 -5.26 8.70 -3.09
N GLY A 158 -5.58 7.40 -3.09
CA GLY A 158 -4.96 6.42 -3.97
C GLY A 158 -5.25 6.65 -5.46
N ALA A 159 -6.31 7.39 -5.79
CA ALA A 159 -6.64 7.76 -7.15
C ALA A 159 -5.86 8.98 -7.66
N LEU A 160 -5.23 9.76 -6.80
CA LEU A 160 -4.44 10.94 -7.17
C LEU A 160 -2.97 10.55 -7.38
N ASP A 161 -2.23 11.39 -8.12
CA ASP A 161 -0.77 11.23 -8.23
C ASP A 161 -0.12 11.29 -6.84
N SER A 162 0.90 10.47 -6.61
CA SER A 162 1.55 10.34 -5.29
C SER A 162 2.20 11.64 -4.77
N GLY A 163 2.47 12.60 -5.65
CA GLY A 163 2.98 13.93 -5.31
C GLY A 163 1.90 14.96 -4.99
N THR A 164 0.61 14.60 -5.13
CA THR A 164 -0.49 15.53 -4.90
C THR A 164 -0.59 15.89 -3.43
N SER A 165 -0.55 17.19 -3.12
CA SER A 165 -0.83 17.68 -1.78
C SER A 165 -2.33 17.58 -1.52
N VAL A 166 -2.74 16.90 -0.45
CA VAL A 166 -4.16 16.71 -0.12
C VAL A 166 -4.40 17.11 1.34
N THR A 167 -5.36 18.01 1.53
CA THR A 167 -5.91 18.36 2.83
C THR A 167 -7.27 17.69 2.99
N THR A 168 -7.55 17.13 4.18
CA THR A 168 -8.87 16.55 4.47
C THR A 168 -9.37 17.09 5.80
N THR A 169 -10.60 17.62 5.79
CA THR A 169 -11.26 18.21 6.95
C THR A 169 -12.52 17.45 7.28
N ASP A 170 -12.76 17.19 8.56
CA ASP A 170 -14.03 16.65 9.04
C ASP A 170 -15.15 17.69 8.83
N ALA A 171 -16.20 17.32 8.11
CA ALA A 171 -17.32 18.22 7.82
C ALA A 171 -18.33 18.32 8.98
N ALA A 172 -18.22 17.47 10.00
CA ALA A 172 -19.20 17.35 11.09
C ALA A 172 -18.70 17.92 12.42
N GLU A 173 -17.61 17.37 12.97
CA GLU A 173 -17.20 17.60 14.36
C GLU A 173 -15.76 18.13 14.50
N ASP A 174 -15.12 18.58 13.41
CA ASP A 174 -13.72 19.04 13.38
C ASP A 174 -12.69 18.03 13.93
N ARG A 175 -12.95 16.72 13.78
CA ARG A 175 -12.03 15.66 14.25
C ARG A 175 -10.88 15.45 13.26
N MET A 176 -9.78 14.89 13.76
CA MET A 176 -8.68 14.47 12.90
C MET A 176 -9.05 13.22 12.08
N VAL A 177 -8.83 13.31 10.76
CA VAL A 177 -9.00 12.20 9.82
C VAL A 177 -7.74 11.32 9.83
N LEU A 178 -7.68 10.36 10.76
CA LEU A 178 -6.49 9.52 10.95
C LEU A 178 -6.50 8.23 10.13
N LEU A 179 -7.58 7.44 10.24
CA LEU A 179 -7.74 6.20 9.49
C LEU A 179 -8.64 6.44 8.29
N GLU A 180 -8.07 6.97 7.21
CA GLU A 180 -8.78 7.49 6.02
C GLU A 180 -9.81 6.51 5.41
N SER A 181 -9.65 5.19 5.57
CA SER A 181 -10.64 4.21 5.11
C SER A 181 -11.97 4.24 5.85
N ASN A 182 -12.02 4.82 7.05
CA ASN A 182 -13.24 4.94 7.85
C ASN A 182 -14.03 6.22 7.55
N TRP A 183 -13.52 7.04 6.63
CA TRP A 183 -14.07 8.33 6.28
C TRP A 183 -14.49 8.35 4.81
N GLN A 184 -15.65 8.94 4.53
CA GLN A 184 -16.22 9.13 3.22
C GLN A 184 -16.08 10.60 2.79
N VAL A 185 -15.64 10.83 1.56
CA VAL A 185 -15.54 12.18 0.98
C VAL A 185 -16.95 12.73 0.72
N CYS A 186 -17.23 13.92 1.23
CA CYS A 186 -18.47 14.64 1.04
C CYS A 186 -18.35 15.70 -0.07
N THR A 187 -17.27 16.46 -0.06
CA THR A 187 -16.98 17.45 -1.10
C THR A 187 -15.52 17.38 -1.50
N GLN A 188 -15.22 17.85 -2.71
CA GLN A 188 -13.88 17.93 -3.25
C GLN A 188 -13.63 19.28 -3.93
N SER A 189 -12.38 19.73 -3.85
CA SER A 189 -11.84 20.84 -4.62
C SER A 189 -10.45 20.44 -5.12
N PRO A 190 -10.13 20.56 -6.42
CA PRO A 190 -10.96 21.05 -7.51
C PRO A 190 -12.22 20.20 -7.81
N ALA A 191 -13.16 20.76 -8.56
CA ALA A 191 -14.34 20.05 -9.02
C ALA A 191 -13.97 18.89 -9.97
N PRO A 192 -14.80 17.83 -10.07
CA PRO A 192 -14.58 16.75 -11.03
C PRO A 192 -14.34 17.28 -12.46
N GLY A 193 -13.36 16.71 -13.15
CA GLY A 193 -12.97 17.08 -14.51
C GLY A 193 -12.02 18.28 -14.62
N ALA A 194 -11.81 19.04 -13.54
CA ALA A 194 -10.83 20.13 -13.51
C ALA A 194 -9.40 19.60 -13.75
N GLU A 195 -8.56 20.42 -14.37
CA GLU A 195 -7.16 20.05 -14.62
C GLU A 195 -6.33 20.06 -13.33
N LEU A 196 -5.53 19.01 -13.13
CA LEU A 196 -4.58 18.93 -12.04
C LEU A 196 -3.21 19.40 -12.53
N THR A 197 -2.84 20.62 -12.14
CA THR A 197 -1.59 21.29 -12.54
C THR A 197 -0.57 21.39 -11.40
N GLY A 198 -0.79 20.61 -10.33
CA GLY A 198 0.05 20.61 -9.11
C GLY A 198 -0.51 21.46 -7.96
N GLN A 199 -1.71 22.03 -8.10
CA GLN A 199 -2.40 22.68 -6.98
C GLN A 199 -2.81 21.66 -5.89
N PRO A 200 -2.91 22.09 -4.62
CA PRO A 200 -3.47 21.25 -3.57
C PRO A 200 -4.91 20.82 -3.87
N VAL A 201 -5.24 19.60 -3.43
CA VAL A 201 -6.59 19.06 -3.41
C VAL A 201 -7.13 19.15 -1.98
N GLU A 202 -8.40 19.53 -1.85
CA GLU A 202 -9.09 19.60 -0.57
C GLU A 202 -10.30 18.66 -0.59
N PHE A 203 -10.46 17.89 0.48
CA PHE A 203 -11.63 17.09 0.73
C PHE A 203 -12.30 17.54 2.03
N THR A 204 -13.63 17.57 2.05
CA THR A 204 -14.36 17.41 3.30
C THR A 204 -14.79 15.96 3.42
N ALA A 205 -14.83 15.42 4.64
CA ALA A 205 -15.19 14.04 4.88
C ALA A 205 -15.97 13.87 6.19
N VAL A 206 -16.74 12.81 6.28
CA VAL A 206 -17.41 12.35 7.50
C VAL A 206 -17.15 10.86 7.70
N LYS A 207 -17.46 10.29 8.86
CA LYS A 207 -17.38 8.83 9.02
C LYS A 207 -18.46 8.14 8.19
N PHE A 208 -18.24 6.88 7.78
CA PHE A 208 -19.23 6.13 6.99
C PHE A 208 -20.58 5.92 7.70
N GLU A 209 -20.64 6.07 9.01
CA GLU A 209 -21.87 6.00 9.82
C GLU A 209 -22.62 7.34 9.90
N GLU A 210 -22.06 8.42 9.34
CA GLU A 210 -22.58 9.78 9.38
C GLU A 210 -23.07 10.23 7.99
N SER A 211 -23.89 11.28 7.94
CA SER A 211 -24.38 11.86 6.68
C SER A 211 -23.57 13.08 6.29
N CYS A 212 -23.26 13.20 5.00
CA CYS A 212 -22.65 14.42 4.46
C CYS A 212 -23.62 15.61 4.59
N PRO A 213 -23.14 16.78 5.02
CA PRO A 213 -23.95 18.00 5.16
C PRO A 213 -24.37 18.62 3.82
#